data_AF-A0A970AQI7-F1
#
_entry.id   AF-A0A970AQI7-F1
#
_cell.length_a   1.000
_cell.length_b   1.000
_cell.length_c   1.000
_cell.angle_alpha   90.00
_cell.angle_beta   90.00
_cell.angle_gamma   90.00
#
_symmetry.space_group_name_H-M   'P 1'
#
loop_
_entity.id
_entity.type
_entity.pdbx_description
1 polymer ?
#
loop_
_entity_poly.entity_id
_entity_poly.type
_entity_poly.pdbx_seq_one_letter_code
_entity_poly.pdbx_strand_id
1 'polypeptide(L)'
;MKLSRNFLYPVILLLILMIAQPVMANVRDVPTDHWAYQAVVSLVNRGYLAVYEDGTFQGNRSVDRYTLASALAKILDEIEAGRVSGYQGDAEILKELTTELRTELVEWYANRAQIETSVSDTQKRMIATEDRVNRVVSTTSQLQEEVAKLKADLMAEASGTASSYATLQASIADLEGQVNKLISDITRLENWTGEKSAVFAALESDGSNLQRQLNTLADSVKKTDGEIDALEQNFQEYAAQLAALQDEFYVIQSKVGVSEEELSVLARKISDDISLQMNASLIREQRLERDLKELREEFDVYKEISEKELRSAKSSALIATVAATISLIFAFVY
;
A
#
# COMPACT_ATOMS: atom_id res chain seq x y z
N MET A 1 -141.71 74.77 5.57
CA MET A 1 -142.24 75.51 4.42
C MET A 1 -142.34 74.57 3.23
N LYS A 2 -143.55 74.19 2.78
CA LYS A 2 -143.74 73.42 1.54
C LYS A 2 -143.49 74.38 0.36
N LEU A 3 -142.37 74.23 -0.36
CA LEU A 3 -142.25 74.85 -1.68
C LEU A 3 -143.14 74.07 -2.66
N SER A 4 -144.02 74.77 -3.38
CA SER A 4 -145.02 74.17 -4.26
C SER A 4 -144.39 73.55 -5.51
N ARG A 5 -144.79 72.31 -5.80
CA ARG A 5 -144.38 71.39 -6.88
C ARG A 5 -144.48 71.96 -8.32
N ASN A 6 -145.10 73.13 -8.50
CA ASN A 6 -145.39 73.69 -9.83
C ASN A 6 -144.27 74.59 -10.38
N PHE A 7 -143.25 74.92 -9.56
CA PHE A 7 -142.06 75.64 -10.01
C PHE A 7 -140.88 74.71 -10.38
N LEU A 8 -141.01 73.41 -10.08
CA LEU A 8 -139.94 72.43 -10.23
C LEU A 8 -139.74 71.99 -11.70
N TYR A 9 -140.82 71.96 -12.49
CA TYR A 9 -140.81 71.47 -13.87
C TYR A 9 -140.09 72.37 -14.90
N PRO A 10 -140.22 73.72 -14.91
CA PRO A 10 -139.44 74.54 -15.83
C PRO A 10 -137.94 74.53 -15.49
N VAL A 11 -137.59 74.38 -14.20
CA VAL A 11 -136.20 74.28 -13.75
C VAL A 11 -135.58 72.97 -14.19
N ILE A 12 -136.29 71.85 -14.10
CA ILE A 12 -135.80 70.55 -14.57
C ILE A 12 -135.68 70.51 -16.11
N LEU A 13 -136.61 71.13 -16.85
CA LEU A 13 -136.52 71.21 -18.31
C LEU A 13 -135.32 72.06 -18.78
N LEU A 14 -135.02 73.15 -18.06
CA LEU A 14 -133.83 73.98 -18.30
C LEU A 14 -132.54 73.25 -17.89
N LEU A 15 -132.60 72.39 -16.87
CA LEU A 15 -131.47 71.56 -16.44
C LEU A 15 -131.13 70.45 -17.44
N ILE A 16 -132.14 69.86 -18.08
CA ILE A 16 -131.96 68.76 -19.05
C ILE A 16 -131.47 69.28 -20.41
N LEU A 17 -131.85 70.50 -20.81
CA LEU A 17 -131.34 71.14 -22.03
C LEU A 17 -129.85 71.56 -21.92
N MET A 18 -129.32 71.66 -20.70
CA MET A 18 -127.91 71.99 -20.43
C MET A 18 -126.94 70.79 -20.55
N ILE A 19 -127.43 69.56 -20.69
CA ILE A 19 -126.59 68.35 -20.62
C ILE A 19 -126.26 67.75 -22.02
N ALA A 20 -126.79 68.31 -23.11
CA ALA A 20 -126.39 67.93 -24.46
C ALA A 20 -125.39 68.95 -25.06
N GLN A 21 -124.20 69.03 -24.48
CA GLN A 21 -123.06 69.68 -25.14
C GLN A 21 -122.33 68.62 -26.00
N PRO A 22 -121.94 68.91 -27.25
CA PRO A 22 -121.05 68.01 -27.97
C PRO A 22 -119.75 67.90 -27.17
N VAL A 23 -119.40 66.69 -26.72
CA VAL A 23 -118.11 66.44 -26.08
C VAL A 23 -117.05 66.56 -27.16
N MET A 24 -116.45 67.74 -27.28
CA MET A 24 -115.19 67.88 -28.01
C MET A 24 -114.13 67.16 -27.18
N ALA A 25 -113.46 66.15 -27.75
CA ALA A 25 -112.35 65.50 -27.07
C ALA A 25 -111.29 66.55 -26.74
N ASN A 26 -111.19 66.91 -25.46
CA ASN A 26 -110.18 67.84 -24.99
C ASN A 26 -108.94 67.03 -24.65
N VAL A 27 -108.00 66.96 -25.59
CA VAL A 27 -106.74 66.25 -25.41
C VAL A 27 -105.85 67.14 -24.53
N ARG A 28 -105.82 66.81 -23.24
CA ARG A 28 -105.35 67.72 -22.17
C ARG A 28 -103.86 68.07 -22.25
N ASP A 29 -103.06 67.18 -22.80
CA ASP A 29 -101.59 67.23 -22.84
C ASP A 29 -101.01 67.62 -24.20
N VAL A 30 -101.85 67.94 -25.18
CA VAL A 30 -101.40 68.46 -26.48
C VAL A 30 -101.79 69.94 -26.55
N PRO A 31 -100.81 70.88 -26.50
CA PRO A 31 -101.10 72.30 -26.60
C PRO A 31 -101.83 72.66 -27.90
N THR A 32 -102.75 73.64 -27.86
CA THR A 32 -103.55 74.05 -29.03
C THR A 32 -102.71 74.63 -30.18
N ASP A 33 -101.50 75.11 -29.88
CA ASP A 33 -100.51 75.62 -30.82
C ASP A 33 -99.53 74.53 -31.33
N HIS A 34 -99.66 73.29 -30.86
CA HIS A 34 -98.83 72.17 -31.30
C HIS A 34 -99.20 71.73 -32.72
N TRP A 35 -98.20 71.47 -33.57
CA TRP A 35 -98.39 71.11 -34.98
C TRP A 35 -99.32 69.90 -35.20
N ALA A 36 -99.31 68.95 -34.27
CA ALA A 36 -100.14 67.76 -34.33
C ALA A 36 -101.52 67.92 -33.66
N TYR A 37 -101.81 69.03 -32.98
CA TYR A 37 -103.04 69.19 -32.17
C TYR A 37 -104.31 68.91 -32.97
N GLN A 38 -104.44 69.54 -34.14
CA GLN A 38 -105.62 69.36 -35.00
C GLN A 38 -105.76 67.92 -35.50
N ALA A 39 -104.63 67.28 -35.85
CA ALA A 39 -104.63 65.90 -36.31
C ALA A 39 -105.03 64.94 -35.18
N VAL A 40 -104.45 65.11 -33.99
CA VAL A 40 -104.74 64.28 -32.81
C VAL A 40 -106.21 64.42 -32.40
N VAL A 41 -106.71 65.66 -32.26
CA VAL A 41 -108.12 65.91 -31.89
C VAL A 41 -109.07 65.34 -32.94
N SER A 42 -108.75 65.47 -34.23
CA SER A 42 -109.56 64.89 -35.32
C SER A 42 -109.60 63.35 -35.26
N LEU A 43 -108.45 62.70 -35.08
CA LEU A 43 -108.36 61.24 -35.01
C LEU A 43 -109.03 60.67 -33.76
N VAL A 44 -108.93 61.36 -32.63
CA VAL A 44 -109.60 60.98 -31.38
C VAL A 44 -111.11 61.17 -31.47
N ASN A 45 -111.59 62.31 -32.00
CA ASN A 45 -113.02 62.54 -32.20
C ASN A 45 -113.67 61.54 -33.17
N ARG A 46 -112.90 61.04 -34.15
CA ARG A 46 -113.34 60.00 -35.10
C ARG A 46 -113.22 58.58 -34.54
N GLY A 47 -112.68 58.40 -33.34
CA GLY A 47 -112.53 57.10 -32.69
C GLY A 47 -111.40 56.22 -33.25
N TYR A 48 -110.52 56.78 -34.08
CA TYR A 48 -109.37 56.07 -34.65
C TYR A 48 -108.22 55.92 -33.66
N LEU A 49 -108.03 56.93 -32.80
CA LEU A 49 -107.11 56.90 -31.67
C LEU A 49 -107.88 57.14 -30.38
N ALA A 50 -107.42 56.54 -29.29
CA ALA A 50 -107.98 56.74 -27.97
C ALA A 50 -107.06 57.63 -27.12
N VAL A 51 -107.65 58.39 -26.22
CA VAL A 51 -106.94 59.00 -25.09
C VAL A 51 -106.95 58.02 -23.91
N TYR A 52 -105.94 58.14 -23.04
CA TYR A 52 -105.86 57.38 -21.81
C TYR A 52 -107.00 57.76 -20.84
N GLU A 53 -107.27 56.93 -19.84
CA GLU A 53 -108.35 57.15 -18.86
C GLU A 53 -108.24 58.48 -18.11
N ASP A 54 -107.03 59.05 -18.04
CA ASP A 54 -106.73 60.36 -17.44
C ASP A 54 -107.00 61.56 -18.38
N GLY A 55 -107.44 61.29 -19.62
CA GLY A 55 -107.75 62.28 -20.65
C GLY A 55 -106.52 62.80 -21.42
N THR A 56 -105.35 62.17 -21.26
CA THR A 56 -104.12 62.51 -22.00
C THR A 56 -103.96 61.64 -23.25
N PHE A 57 -103.23 62.12 -24.26
CA PHE A 57 -102.86 61.38 -25.47
C PHE A 57 -101.47 60.75 -25.39
N GLN A 58 -100.57 61.33 -24.58
CA GLN A 58 -99.19 60.89 -24.35
C GLN A 58 -98.36 60.79 -25.64
N GLY A 59 -98.37 61.83 -26.47
CA GLY A 59 -97.68 61.83 -27.78
C GLY A 59 -96.16 61.58 -27.77
N ASN A 60 -95.50 61.70 -26.61
CA ASN A 60 -94.08 61.39 -26.44
C ASN A 60 -93.80 59.91 -26.11
N ARG A 61 -94.83 59.11 -25.88
CA ARG A 61 -94.69 57.68 -25.61
C ARG A 61 -94.55 56.93 -26.94
N SER A 62 -93.59 56.02 -27.00
CA SER A 62 -93.45 55.12 -28.15
C SER A 62 -94.73 54.31 -28.33
N VAL A 63 -95.35 54.44 -29.50
CA VAL A 63 -96.51 53.63 -29.91
C VAL A 63 -96.00 52.24 -30.30
N ASP A 64 -96.60 51.19 -29.74
CA ASP A 64 -96.27 49.84 -30.20
C ASP A 64 -96.86 49.61 -31.61
N ARG A 65 -96.16 48.78 -32.40
CA ARG A 65 -96.54 48.51 -33.79
C ARG A 65 -97.97 47.93 -33.90
N TYR A 66 -98.47 47.27 -32.86
CA TYR A 66 -99.85 46.75 -32.82
C TYR A 66 -100.90 47.84 -32.70
N THR A 67 -100.66 48.84 -31.84
CA THR A 67 -101.55 49.97 -31.61
C THR A 67 -101.65 50.79 -32.88
N LEU A 68 -100.51 51.07 -33.53
CA LEU A 68 -100.48 51.75 -34.82
C LEU A 68 -101.22 50.96 -35.90
N ALA A 69 -100.96 49.66 -36.04
CA ALA A 69 -101.65 48.79 -37.01
C ALA A 69 -103.17 48.73 -36.76
N SER A 70 -103.61 48.68 -35.50
CA SER A 70 -105.03 48.65 -35.15
C SER A 70 -105.76 49.95 -35.49
N ALA A 71 -105.10 51.09 -35.31
CA ALA A 71 -105.63 52.39 -35.67
C ALA A 71 -105.75 52.53 -37.20
N LEU A 72 -104.72 52.11 -37.94
CA LEU A 72 -104.71 52.12 -39.41
C LEU A 72 -105.77 51.18 -39.99
N ALA A 73 -105.93 49.97 -39.45
CA ALA A 73 -106.95 49.02 -39.88
C ALA A 73 -108.37 49.60 -39.72
N LYS A 74 -108.66 50.24 -38.59
CA LYS A 74 -109.95 50.93 -38.37
C LYS A 74 -110.20 52.07 -39.35
N ILE A 75 -109.16 52.83 -39.71
CA ILE A 75 -109.26 53.91 -40.70
C ILE A 75 -109.57 53.33 -42.08
N LEU A 76 -108.91 52.23 -42.45
CA LEU A 76 -109.16 51.53 -43.71
C LEU A 76 -110.58 50.96 -43.80
N ASP A 77 -111.06 50.31 -42.74
CA ASP A 77 -112.43 49.77 -42.69
C ASP A 77 -113.48 50.87 -42.95
N GLU A 78 -113.27 52.08 -42.40
CA GLU A 78 -114.18 53.22 -42.61
C GLU A 78 -114.09 53.84 -44.01
N ILE A 79 -112.92 53.75 -44.65
CA ILE A 79 -112.73 54.16 -46.05
C ILE A 79 -113.40 53.14 -46.99
N GLU A 80 -113.21 51.83 -46.77
CA GLU A 80 -113.86 50.76 -47.54
C GLU A 80 -115.40 50.80 -47.37
N ALA A 81 -115.90 51.17 -46.19
CA ALA A 81 -117.32 51.39 -45.93
C ALA A 81 -117.90 52.67 -46.57
N GLY A 82 -117.08 53.46 -47.27
CA GLY A 82 -117.50 54.67 -47.99
C GLY A 82 -117.87 55.86 -47.09
N ARG A 83 -117.52 55.82 -45.79
CA ARG A 83 -117.88 56.87 -44.80
C ARG A 83 -116.86 58.00 -44.75
N VAL A 84 -115.69 57.82 -45.38
CA VAL A 84 -114.63 58.83 -45.51
C VAL A 84 -114.32 59.03 -46.99
N SER A 85 -114.55 60.24 -47.52
CA SER A 85 -114.08 60.63 -48.86
C SER A 85 -112.59 60.95 -48.81
N GLY A 86 -111.75 59.94 -49.03
CA GLY A 86 -110.34 60.14 -49.40
C GLY A 86 -110.20 60.31 -50.92
N TYR A 87 -109.07 60.87 -51.38
CA TYR A 87 -108.71 60.69 -52.79
C TYR A 87 -108.53 59.18 -53.04
N GLN A 88 -109.00 58.64 -54.16
CA GLN A 88 -109.05 57.19 -54.42
C GLN A 88 -107.69 56.47 -54.29
N GLY A 89 -106.56 57.18 -54.24
CA GLY A 89 -105.22 56.64 -53.98
C GLY A 89 -104.81 56.52 -52.50
N ASP A 90 -105.34 57.35 -51.60
CA ASP A 90 -104.90 57.38 -50.19
C ASP A 90 -105.33 56.11 -49.44
N ALA A 91 -106.49 55.56 -49.80
CA ALA A 91 -106.99 54.29 -49.29
C ALA A 91 -106.07 53.11 -49.65
N GLU A 92 -105.58 53.10 -50.89
CA GLU A 92 -104.70 52.05 -51.40
C GLU A 92 -103.32 52.12 -50.76
N ILE A 93 -102.77 53.33 -50.59
CA ILE A 93 -101.48 53.55 -49.89
C ILE A 93 -101.56 53.10 -48.43
N LEU A 94 -102.65 53.43 -47.73
CA LEU A 94 -102.85 53.00 -46.35
C LEU A 94 -102.97 51.48 -46.23
N LYS A 95 -103.60 50.83 -47.21
CA LYS A 95 -103.76 49.38 -47.27
C LYS A 95 -102.43 48.67 -47.53
N GLU A 96 -101.63 49.22 -48.43
CA GLU A 96 -100.26 48.76 -48.70
C GLU A 96 -99.39 48.90 -47.46
N LEU A 97 -99.35 50.08 -46.83
CA LEU A 97 -98.60 50.33 -45.60
C LEU A 97 -99.05 49.42 -44.45
N THR A 98 -100.36 49.17 -44.31
CA THR A 98 -100.87 48.26 -43.26
C THR A 98 -100.46 46.82 -43.53
N THR A 99 -100.40 46.40 -44.80
CA THR A 99 -99.95 45.07 -45.20
C THR A 99 -98.44 44.91 -44.97
N GLU A 100 -97.65 45.93 -45.30
CA GLU A 100 -96.21 45.98 -45.04
C GLU A 100 -95.93 45.94 -43.53
N LEU A 101 -96.59 46.80 -42.74
CA LEU A 101 -96.49 46.81 -41.27
C LEU A 101 -96.88 45.47 -40.64
N ARG A 102 -97.94 44.82 -41.14
CA ARG A 102 -98.33 43.47 -40.69
C ARG A 102 -97.23 42.45 -41.00
N THR A 103 -96.62 42.52 -42.17
CA THR A 103 -95.56 41.61 -42.60
C THR A 103 -94.30 41.80 -41.76
N GLU A 104 -93.84 43.05 -41.59
CA GLU A 104 -92.70 43.39 -40.74
C GLU A 104 -92.92 42.98 -39.28
N LEU A 105 -94.15 43.09 -38.77
CA LEU A 105 -94.50 42.64 -37.43
C LEU A 105 -94.30 41.13 -37.27
N VAL A 106 -94.85 40.34 -38.21
CA VAL A 106 -94.70 38.88 -38.20
C VAL A 106 -93.22 38.50 -38.27
N GLU A 107 -92.46 39.15 -39.15
CA GLU A 107 -91.01 38.94 -39.26
C GLU A 107 -90.27 39.34 -37.97
N TRP A 108 -90.64 40.46 -37.35
CA TRP A 108 -90.06 40.90 -36.08
C TRP A 108 -90.31 39.89 -34.96
N TYR A 109 -91.50 39.30 -34.87
CA TYR A 109 -91.80 38.25 -33.90
C TYR A 109 -90.98 36.99 -34.14
N ALA A 110 -90.83 36.58 -35.40
CA ALA A 110 -89.98 35.44 -35.76
C ALA A 110 -88.51 35.71 -35.39
N ASN A 111 -87.99 36.88 -35.73
CA ASN A 111 -86.63 37.31 -35.39
C ASN A 111 -86.40 37.38 -33.89
N ARG A 112 -87.37 37.90 -33.12
CA ARG A 112 -87.30 37.94 -31.66
C ARG A 112 -87.23 36.53 -31.06
N ALA A 113 -88.08 35.61 -31.51
CA ALA A 113 -88.05 34.22 -31.03
C ALA A 113 -86.72 33.52 -31.37
N GLN A 114 -86.15 33.81 -32.56
CA GLN A 114 -84.84 33.31 -32.94
C GLN A 114 -83.71 33.88 -32.07
N ILE A 115 -83.78 35.18 -31.72
CA ILE A 115 -82.83 35.81 -30.80
C ILE A 115 -82.93 35.18 -29.41
N GLU A 116 -84.14 35.02 -28.87
CA GLU A 116 -84.37 34.38 -27.56
C GLU A 116 -83.80 32.95 -27.53
N THR A 117 -83.98 32.19 -28.61
CA THR A 117 -83.39 30.85 -28.77
C THR A 117 -81.85 30.91 -28.84
N SER A 118 -81.30 31.82 -29.65
CA SER A 118 -79.85 31.99 -29.81
C SER A 118 -79.17 32.42 -28.51
N VAL A 119 -79.83 33.28 -27.72
CA VAL A 119 -79.38 33.69 -26.38
C VAL A 119 -79.38 32.50 -25.43
N SER A 120 -80.47 31.72 -25.40
CA SER A 120 -80.57 30.50 -24.58
C SER A 120 -79.47 29.49 -24.92
N ASP A 121 -79.25 29.22 -26.21
CA ASP A 121 -78.22 28.28 -26.65
C ASP A 121 -76.80 28.79 -26.40
N THR A 122 -76.58 30.10 -26.54
CA THR A 122 -75.29 30.73 -26.17
C THR A 122 -75.05 30.60 -24.66
N GLN A 123 -76.06 30.80 -23.83
CA GLN A 123 -75.95 30.63 -22.38
C GLN A 123 -75.64 29.17 -22.01
N LYS A 124 -76.29 28.19 -22.64
CA LYS A 124 -75.96 26.75 -22.45
C LYS A 124 -74.52 26.45 -22.84
N ARG A 125 -74.06 26.98 -23.98
CA ARG A 125 -72.67 26.82 -24.42
C ARG A 125 -71.69 27.48 -23.44
N MET A 126 -72.03 28.65 -22.89
CA MET A 126 -71.21 29.35 -21.89
C MET A 126 -71.03 28.51 -20.63
N ILE A 127 -72.11 27.96 -20.07
CA ILE A 127 -72.06 27.06 -18.90
C ILE A 127 -71.19 25.83 -19.22
N ALA A 128 -71.41 25.20 -20.38
CA ALA A 128 -70.60 24.05 -20.78
C ALA A 128 -69.11 24.41 -20.96
N THR A 129 -68.79 25.62 -21.42
CA THR A 129 -67.40 26.09 -21.50
C THR A 129 -66.82 26.40 -20.13
N GLU A 130 -67.59 26.97 -19.20
CA GLU A 130 -67.17 27.22 -17.82
C GLU A 130 -66.83 25.90 -17.11
N ASP A 131 -67.67 24.88 -17.27
CA ASP A 131 -67.39 23.53 -16.75
C ASP A 131 -66.13 22.89 -17.36
N ARG A 132 -65.85 23.16 -18.64
CA ARG A 132 -64.61 22.71 -19.29
C ARG A 132 -63.40 23.47 -18.75
N VAL A 133 -63.52 24.79 -18.56
CA VAL A 133 -62.46 25.64 -17.98
C VAL A 133 -62.16 25.19 -16.56
N ASN A 134 -63.17 24.98 -15.72
CA ASN A 134 -63.00 24.50 -14.34
C ASN A 134 -62.29 23.15 -14.29
N ARG A 135 -62.64 22.22 -15.20
CA ARG A 135 -61.93 20.94 -15.34
C ARG A 135 -60.48 21.11 -15.79
N VAL A 136 -60.20 22.01 -16.72
CA VAL A 136 -58.82 22.29 -17.16
C VAL A 136 -58.00 22.93 -16.05
N VAL A 137 -58.59 23.84 -15.27
CA VAL A 137 -57.91 24.47 -14.13
C VAL A 137 -57.59 23.43 -13.04
N SER A 138 -58.52 22.51 -12.75
CA SER A 138 -58.27 21.46 -11.76
C SER A 138 -57.19 20.49 -12.22
N THR A 139 -57.22 20.01 -13.47
CA THR A 139 -56.18 19.13 -14.00
C THR A 139 -54.82 19.84 -14.10
N THR A 140 -54.80 21.13 -14.46
CA THR A 140 -53.56 21.92 -14.48
C THR A 140 -52.97 22.04 -13.08
N SER A 141 -53.80 22.25 -12.06
CA SER A 141 -53.34 22.33 -10.66
C SER A 141 -52.78 20.99 -10.19
N GLN A 142 -53.44 19.88 -10.52
CA GLN A 142 -52.96 18.52 -10.23
C GLN A 142 -51.62 18.23 -10.93
N LEU A 143 -51.50 18.56 -12.22
CA LEU A 143 -50.25 18.39 -12.96
C LEU A 143 -49.12 19.25 -12.37
N GLN A 144 -49.41 20.47 -11.92
CA GLN A 144 -48.42 21.31 -11.24
C GLN A 144 -47.92 20.67 -9.94
N GLU A 145 -48.81 20.03 -9.17
CA GLU A 145 -48.46 19.29 -7.96
C GLU A 145 -47.61 18.05 -8.28
N GLU A 146 -48.00 17.26 -9.28
CA GLU A 146 -47.22 16.09 -9.73
C GLU A 146 -45.83 16.49 -10.23
N VAL A 147 -45.71 17.57 -11.00
CA VAL A 147 -44.43 18.11 -11.47
C VAL A 147 -43.57 18.58 -10.30
N ALA A 148 -44.16 19.25 -9.31
CA ALA A 148 -43.44 19.67 -8.11
C ALA A 148 -42.90 18.48 -7.32
N LYS A 149 -43.72 17.42 -7.16
CA LYS A 149 -43.32 16.18 -6.51
C LYS A 149 -42.21 15.47 -7.28
N LEU A 150 -42.37 15.30 -8.60
CA LEU A 150 -41.35 14.66 -9.44
C LEU A 150 -40.02 15.42 -9.38
N LYS A 151 -40.06 16.76 -9.37
CA LYS A 151 -38.86 17.58 -9.20
C LYS A 151 -38.21 17.36 -7.84
N ALA A 152 -38.98 17.26 -6.77
CA ALA A 152 -38.46 16.98 -5.43
C ALA A 152 -37.82 15.59 -5.35
N ASP A 153 -38.48 14.56 -5.89
CA ASP A 153 -37.96 13.19 -5.94
C ASP A 153 -36.66 13.12 -6.76
N LEU A 154 -36.62 13.78 -7.92
CA LEU A 154 -35.41 13.84 -8.76
C LEU A 154 -34.25 14.55 -8.05
N MET A 155 -34.53 15.64 -7.32
CA MET A 155 -33.52 16.34 -6.52
C MET A 155 -33.00 15.46 -5.37
N ALA A 156 -33.88 14.72 -4.70
CA ALA A 156 -33.50 13.79 -3.65
C ALA A 156 -32.60 12.67 -4.21
N GLU A 157 -32.97 12.04 -5.32
CA GLU A 157 -32.19 11.00 -5.98
C GLU A 157 -30.82 11.52 -6.46
N ALA A 158 -30.78 12.72 -7.06
CA ALA A 158 -29.54 13.36 -7.47
C ALA A 158 -28.61 13.64 -6.28
N SER A 159 -29.16 14.08 -5.14
CA SER A 159 -28.39 14.30 -3.92
C SER A 159 -27.86 12.99 -3.31
N GLY A 160 -28.67 11.93 -3.31
CA GLY A 160 -28.27 10.60 -2.85
C GLY A 160 -27.18 9.98 -3.72
N THR A 161 -27.30 10.15 -5.04
CA THR A 161 -26.27 9.73 -6.01
C THR A 161 -24.97 10.50 -5.80
N ALA A 162 -25.04 11.82 -5.61
CA ALA A 162 -23.86 12.65 -5.35
C ALA A 162 -23.14 12.25 -4.06
N SER A 163 -23.89 11.97 -2.98
CA SER A 163 -23.33 11.46 -1.71
C SER A 163 -22.66 10.09 -1.88
N SER A 164 -23.29 9.19 -2.65
CA SER A 164 -22.73 7.86 -2.93
C SER A 164 -21.43 7.95 -3.74
N TYR A 165 -21.39 8.84 -4.74
CA TYR A 165 -20.18 9.11 -5.53
C TYR A 165 -19.04 9.69 -4.66
N ALA A 166 -19.35 10.65 -3.78
CA ALA A 166 -18.37 11.20 -2.85
C ALA A 166 -17.80 10.14 -1.89
N THR A 167 -18.66 9.24 -1.40
CA THR A 167 -18.23 8.11 -0.55
C THR A 167 -17.34 7.14 -1.33
N LEU A 168 -17.69 6.82 -2.58
CA LEU A 168 -16.87 5.96 -3.45
C LEU A 168 -15.49 6.58 -3.71
N GLN A 169 -15.44 7.88 -4.01
CA GLN A 169 -14.17 8.60 -4.21
C GLN A 169 -13.29 8.57 -2.96
N ALA A 170 -13.88 8.76 -1.77
CA ALA A 170 -13.14 8.67 -0.52
C ALA A 170 -12.55 7.27 -0.29
N SER A 171 -13.33 6.21 -0.55
CA SER A 171 -12.85 4.83 -0.46
C SER A 171 -11.75 4.52 -1.48
N ILE A 172 -11.83 5.07 -2.69
CA ILE A 172 -10.78 4.93 -3.72
C ILE A 172 -9.48 5.59 -3.24
N ALA A 173 -9.55 6.81 -2.73
CA ALA A 173 -8.38 7.52 -2.21
C ALA A 173 -7.72 6.78 -1.03
N ASP A 174 -8.52 6.19 -0.14
CA ASP A 174 -8.01 5.35 0.95
C ASP A 174 -7.29 4.10 0.43
N LEU A 175 -7.88 3.38 -0.54
CA LEU A 175 -7.27 2.22 -1.18
C LEU A 175 -5.96 2.57 -1.88
N GLU A 176 -5.90 3.70 -2.59
CA GLU A 176 -4.66 4.20 -3.20
C GLU A 176 -3.57 4.46 -2.14
N GLY A 177 -3.96 5.02 -0.98
CA GLY A 177 -3.08 5.19 0.17
C GLY A 177 -2.54 3.85 0.71
N GLN A 178 -3.41 2.85 0.86
CA GLN A 178 -3.02 1.50 1.31
C GLN A 178 -2.07 0.82 0.32
N VAL A 179 -2.34 0.93 -0.98
CA VAL A 179 -1.48 0.37 -2.04
C VAL A 179 -0.09 1.01 -2.00
N ASN A 180 0.00 2.34 -1.86
CA ASN A 180 1.29 3.03 -1.75
C ASN A 180 2.09 2.60 -0.52
N LYS A 181 1.43 2.34 0.60
CA LYS A 181 2.08 1.79 1.80
C LYS A 181 2.62 0.38 1.55
N LEU A 182 1.82 -0.49 0.93
CA LEU A 182 2.25 -1.84 0.57
C LEU A 182 3.44 -1.82 -0.40
N ILE A 183 3.44 -0.93 -1.38
CA ILE A 183 4.59 -0.74 -2.29
C ILE A 183 5.85 -0.39 -1.48
N SER A 184 5.76 0.57 -0.54
CA SER A 184 6.89 0.94 0.30
C SER A 184 7.38 -0.22 1.18
N ASP A 185 6.48 -1.03 1.71
CA ASP A 185 6.84 -2.19 2.54
C ASP A 185 7.51 -3.29 1.69
N ILE A 186 7.03 -3.53 0.48
CA ILE A 186 7.65 -4.46 -0.49
C ILE A 186 9.07 -4.02 -0.82
N THR A 187 9.29 -2.74 -1.16
CA THR A 187 10.64 -2.23 -1.47
C THR A 187 11.60 -2.40 -0.28
N ARG A 188 11.11 -2.23 0.96
CA ARG A 188 11.92 -2.50 2.16
C ARG A 188 12.30 -3.97 2.29
N LEU A 189 11.35 -4.88 2.02
CA LEU A 189 11.60 -6.32 2.06
C LEU A 189 12.57 -6.77 0.96
N GLU A 190 12.47 -6.20 -0.25
CA GLU A 190 13.40 -6.47 -1.34
C GLU A 190 14.83 -6.05 -0.98
N ASN A 191 15.00 -4.83 -0.43
CA ASN A 191 16.30 -4.35 0.04
C ASN A 191 16.86 -5.22 1.17
N TRP A 192 16.05 -5.57 2.16
CA TRP A 192 16.45 -6.45 3.26
C TRP A 192 16.86 -7.85 2.75
N THR A 193 16.13 -8.38 1.78
CA THR A 193 16.46 -9.67 1.14
C THR A 193 17.80 -9.59 0.42
N GLY A 194 18.04 -8.51 -0.33
CA GLY A 194 19.33 -8.26 -0.99
C GLY A 194 20.49 -8.17 -0.01
N GLU A 195 20.31 -7.48 1.13
CA GLU A 195 21.31 -7.41 2.20
C GLU A 195 21.60 -8.79 2.79
N LYS A 196 20.56 -9.60 3.06
CA LYS A 196 20.74 -10.96 3.57
C LYS A 196 21.42 -11.88 2.57
N SER A 197 21.09 -11.80 1.29
CA SER A 197 21.79 -12.57 0.24
C SER A 197 23.28 -12.24 0.20
N ALA A 198 23.66 -10.97 0.37
CA ALA A 198 25.07 -10.57 0.45
C ALA A 198 25.77 -11.15 1.69
N VAL A 199 25.09 -11.14 2.86
CA VAL A 199 25.61 -11.76 4.09
C VAL A 199 25.79 -13.26 3.93
N PHE A 200 24.83 -13.96 3.32
CA PHE A 200 24.95 -15.40 3.05
C PHE A 200 26.12 -15.71 2.12
N ALA A 201 26.32 -14.94 1.05
CA ALA A 201 27.46 -15.12 0.16
C ALA A 201 28.80 -14.90 0.89
N ALA A 202 28.88 -13.92 1.80
CA ALA A 202 30.07 -13.70 2.63
C ALA A 202 30.33 -14.89 3.56
N LEU A 203 29.30 -15.38 4.26
CA LEU A 203 29.41 -16.55 5.15
C LEU A 203 29.82 -17.83 4.40
N GLU A 204 29.30 -18.04 3.19
CA GLU A 204 29.69 -19.18 2.35
C GLU A 204 31.17 -19.09 1.92
N SER A 205 31.64 -17.89 1.60
CA SER A 205 33.06 -17.62 1.30
C SER A 205 33.97 -17.88 2.51
N ASP A 206 33.58 -17.38 3.69
CA ASP A 206 34.30 -17.59 4.94
C ASP A 206 34.32 -19.07 5.33
N GLY A 207 33.20 -19.78 5.19
CA GLY A 207 33.13 -21.22 5.41
C GLY A 207 34.08 -22.00 4.50
N SER A 208 34.13 -21.63 3.22
CA SER A 208 35.09 -22.20 2.25
C SER A 208 36.54 -21.90 2.62
N ASN A 209 36.81 -20.71 3.18
CA ASN A 209 38.15 -20.33 3.64
C ASN A 209 38.58 -21.12 4.87
N LEU A 210 37.70 -21.22 5.86
CA LEU A 210 37.91 -22.04 7.06
C LEU A 210 38.15 -23.50 6.69
N GLN A 211 37.41 -24.06 5.74
CA GLN A 211 37.64 -25.43 5.26
C GLN A 211 39.04 -25.60 4.66
N ARG A 212 39.52 -24.63 3.86
CA ARG A 212 40.89 -24.64 3.31
C ARG A 212 41.94 -24.56 4.42
N GLN A 213 41.74 -23.71 5.42
CA GLN A 213 42.62 -23.60 6.57
C GLN A 213 42.65 -24.90 7.40
N LEU A 214 41.50 -25.53 7.62
CA LEU A 214 41.38 -26.81 8.32
C LEU A 214 42.17 -27.91 7.60
N ASN A 215 42.03 -28.01 6.28
CA ASN A 215 42.77 -28.98 5.47
C ASN A 215 44.30 -28.72 5.57
N THR A 216 44.72 -27.46 5.47
CA THR A 216 46.14 -27.07 5.61
C THR A 216 46.71 -27.43 6.99
N LEU A 217 45.92 -27.21 8.04
CA LEU A 217 46.30 -27.57 9.41
C LEU A 217 46.38 -29.08 9.58
N ALA A 218 45.42 -29.84 9.03
CA ALA A 218 45.44 -31.30 9.04
C ALA A 218 46.69 -31.86 8.35
N ASP A 219 47.06 -31.31 7.19
CA ASP A 219 48.29 -31.67 6.47
C ASP A 219 49.54 -31.36 7.30
N SER A 220 49.56 -30.22 8.00
CA SER A 220 50.68 -29.81 8.87
C SER A 220 50.82 -30.72 10.10
N VAL A 221 49.69 -31.12 10.71
CA VAL A 221 49.68 -32.11 11.81
C VAL A 221 50.23 -33.44 11.33
N LYS A 222 49.75 -33.94 10.18
CA LYS A 222 50.24 -35.20 9.60
C LYS A 222 51.73 -35.16 9.28
N LYS A 223 52.24 -34.02 8.81
CA LYS A 223 53.67 -33.83 8.57
C LYS A 223 54.47 -33.90 9.87
N THR A 224 54.03 -33.17 10.90
CA THR A 224 54.66 -33.18 12.23
C THR A 224 54.68 -34.59 12.82
N ASP A 225 53.60 -35.35 12.67
CA ASP A 225 53.51 -36.75 13.12
C ASP A 225 54.58 -37.63 12.45
N GLY A 226 54.75 -37.51 11.13
CA GLY A 226 55.81 -38.20 10.41
C GLY A 226 57.23 -37.75 10.78
N GLU A 227 57.43 -36.48 11.13
CA GLU A 227 58.71 -35.99 11.68
C GLU A 227 58.99 -36.57 13.07
N ILE A 228 57.96 -36.73 13.92
CA ILE A 228 58.07 -37.38 15.24
C ILE A 228 58.45 -38.85 15.06
N ASP A 229 57.77 -39.59 14.18
CA ASP A 229 58.09 -41.00 13.90
C ASP A 229 59.55 -41.18 13.45
N ALA A 230 60.02 -40.30 12.56
CA ALA A 230 61.41 -40.33 12.10
C ALA A 230 62.41 -40.03 13.23
N LEU A 231 62.07 -39.09 14.12
CA LEU A 231 62.89 -38.78 15.28
C LEU A 231 62.94 -39.93 16.27
N GLU A 232 61.81 -40.62 16.48
CA GLU A 232 61.74 -41.82 17.32
C GLU A 232 62.62 -42.94 16.75
N GLN A 233 62.59 -43.18 15.43
CA GLN A 233 63.48 -44.14 14.78
C GLN A 233 64.97 -43.79 14.98
N ASN A 234 65.35 -42.53 14.78
CA ASN A 234 66.72 -42.08 15.02
C ASN A 234 67.15 -42.29 16.49
N PHE A 235 66.25 -42.02 17.44
CA PHE A 235 66.54 -42.25 18.86
C PHE A 235 66.77 -43.73 19.18
N GLN A 236 65.96 -44.62 18.61
CA GLN A 236 66.16 -46.07 18.74
C GLN A 236 67.48 -46.51 18.12
N GLU A 237 67.86 -45.96 16.97
CA GLU A 237 69.13 -46.24 16.31
C GLU A 237 70.32 -45.78 17.18
N TYR A 238 70.28 -44.56 17.70
CA TYR A 238 71.30 -44.06 18.63
C TYR A 238 71.38 -44.89 19.92
N ALA A 239 70.25 -45.33 20.47
CA ALA A 239 70.22 -46.21 21.63
C ALA A 239 70.89 -47.56 21.34
N ALA A 240 70.63 -48.15 20.17
CA ALA A 240 71.28 -49.38 19.73
C ALA A 240 72.79 -49.21 19.53
N GLN A 241 73.21 -48.10 18.92
CA GLN A 241 74.63 -47.75 18.77
C GLN A 241 75.32 -47.59 20.13
N LEU A 242 74.67 -46.92 21.08
CA LEU A 242 75.20 -46.74 22.44
C LEU A 242 75.36 -48.09 23.17
N ALA A 243 74.37 -48.98 23.05
CA ALA A 243 74.44 -50.33 23.62
C ALA A 243 75.60 -51.14 23.02
N ALA A 244 75.77 -51.10 21.69
CA ALA A 244 76.89 -51.75 21.02
C ALA A 244 78.25 -51.21 21.49
N LEU A 245 78.37 -49.88 21.65
CA LEU A 245 79.59 -49.25 22.17
C LEU A 245 79.87 -49.66 23.62
N GLN A 246 78.82 -49.80 24.43
CA GLN A 246 78.94 -50.27 25.82
C GLN A 246 79.40 -51.73 25.89
N ASP A 247 78.90 -52.58 24.99
CA ASP A 247 79.37 -53.97 24.84
C ASP A 247 80.85 -54.01 24.38
N GLU A 248 81.24 -53.20 23.40
CA GLU A 248 82.65 -53.07 22.99
C GLU A 248 83.54 -52.63 24.15
N PHE A 249 83.09 -51.65 24.95
CA PHE A 249 83.82 -51.21 26.14
C PHE A 249 84.00 -52.34 27.15
N TYR A 250 82.96 -53.14 27.40
CA TYR A 250 83.06 -54.31 28.28
C TYR A 250 84.06 -55.35 27.76
N VAL A 251 84.05 -55.63 26.46
CA VAL A 251 85.03 -56.53 25.82
C VAL A 251 86.45 -55.98 25.97
N ILE A 252 86.67 -54.69 25.71
CA ILE A 252 87.98 -54.06 25.89
C ILE A 252 88.43 -54.13 27.36
N GLN A 253 87.54 -53.80 28.30
CA GLN A 253 87.84 -53.88 29.73
C GLN A 253 88.24 -55.31 30.15
N SER A 254 87.55 -56.34 29.63
CA SER A 254 87.90 -57.73 29.87
C SER A 254 89.27 -58.10 29.29
N LYS A 255 89.59 -57.67 28.06
CA LYS A 255 90.89 -57.88 27.41
C LYS A 255 92.02 -57.19 28.17
N VAL A 256 91.80 -55.97 28.65
CA VAL A 256 92.75 -55.25 29.49
C VAL A 256 93.00 -56.01 30.79
N GLY A 257 91.95 -56.50 31.47
CA GLY A 257 92.11 -57.30 32.68
C GLY A 257 92.92 -58.59 32.46
N VAL A 258 92.68 -59.31 31.36
CA VAL A 258 93.50 -60.49 31.00
C VAL A 258 94.94 -60.09 30.70
N SER A 259 95.16 -58.98 29.98
CA SER A 259 96.50 -58.48 29.70
C SER A 259 97.25 -58.02 30.97
N GLU A 260 96.55 -57.43 31.95
CA GLU A 260 97.12 -57.08 33.25
C GLU A 260 97.54 -58.33 34.04
N GLU A 261 96.72 -59.39 34.01
CA GLU A 261 97.06 -60.69 34.62
C GLU A 261 98.25 -61.35 33.91
N GLU A 262 98.27 -61.36 32.57
CA GLU A 262 99.39 -61.86 31.77
C GLU A 262 100.69 -61.09 32.07
N LEU A 263 100.63 -59.76 32.21
CA LEU A 263 101.76 -58.92 32.59
C LEU A 263 102.23 -59.20 34.02
N SER A 264 101.31 -59.42 34.96
CA SER A 264 101.62 -59.82 36.34
C SER A 264 102.34 -61.17 36.39
N VAL A 265 101.86 -62.16 35.63
CA VAL A 265 102.51 -63.47 35.49
C VAL A 265 103.89 -63.32 34.86
N LEU A 266 104.03 -62.52 33.81
CA LEU A 266 105.32 -62.27 33.16
C LEU A 266 106.30 -61.57 34.11
N ALA A 267 105.85 -60.56 34.86
CA ALA A 267 106.66 -59.86 35.85
C ALA A 267 107.13 -60.80 36.97
N ARG A 268 106.26 -61.69 37.47
CA ARG A 268 106.65 -62.76 38.40
C ARG A 268 107.68 -63.68 37.78
N LYS A 269 107.46 -64.15 36.54
CA LYS A 269 108.40 -65.03 35.84
C LYS A 269 109.77 -64.37 35.66
N ILE A 270 109.83 -63.10 35.30
CA ILE A 270 111.08 -62.32 35.21
C ILE A 270 111.74 -62.20 36.59
N SER A 271 110.97 -61.88 37.63
CA SER A 271 111.48 -61.78 39.00
C SER A 271 112.05 -63.11 39.50
N ASP A 272 111.37 -64.22 39.23
CA ASP A 272 111.80 -65.57 39.58
C ASP A 272 113.06 -65.96 38.79
N ASP A 273 113.11 -65.66 37.50
CA ASP A 273 114.27 -65.95 36.64
C ASP A 273 115.50 -65.11 37.04
N ILE A 274 115.32 -63.82 37.35
CA ILE A 274 116.38 -62.97 37.91
C ILE A 274 116.84 -63.53 39.26
N SER A 275 115.93 -63.94 40.14
CA SER A 275 116.28 -64.50 41.44
C SER A 275 117.04 -65.82 41.31
N LEU A 276 116.65 -66.69 40.36
CA LEU A 276 117.33 -67.93 40.03
C LEU A 276 118.72 -67.66 39.44
N GLN A 277 118.85 -66.74 38.48
CA GLN A 277 120.13 -66.34 37.91
C GLN A 277 121.03 -65.69 38.95
N MET A 278 120.48 -64.84 39.82
CA MET A 278 121.22 -64.19 40.89
C MET A 278 121.72 -65.21 41.89
N ASN A 279 120.88 -66.13 42.36
CA ASN A 279 121.33 -67.26 43.20
C ASN A 279 122.38 -68.13 42.49
N ALA A 280 122.20 -68.45 41.21
CA ALA A 280 123.19 -69.22 40.46
C ALA A 280 124.52 -68.47 40.32
N SER A 281 124.49 -67.15 40.11
CA SER A 281 125.67 -66.29 40.03
C SER A 281 126.36 -66.14 41.39
N LEU A 282 125.61 -66.03 42.47
CA LEU A 282 126.11 -65.91 43.84
C LEU A 282 126.74 -67.24 44.30
N ILE A 283 126.14 -68.37 43.95
CA ILE A 283 126.75 -69.70 44.13
C ILE A 283 128.04 -69.82 43.31
N ARG A 284 128.07 -69.27 42.08
CA ARG A 284 129.28 -69.22 41.25
C ARG A 284 130.37 -68.35 41.87
N GLU A 285 130.01 -67.19 42.41
CA GLU A 285 130.90 -66.24 43.07
C GLU A 285 131.47 -66.84 44.36
N GLN A 286 130.64 -67.47 45.19
CA GLN A 286 131.09 -68.23 46.37
C GLN A 286 132.00 -69.39 46.00
N ARG A 287 131.75 -70.06 44.86
CA ARG A 287 132.62 -71.12 44.35
C ARG A 287 133.97 -70.56 43.88
N LEU A 288 133.96 -69.43 43.15
CA LEU A 288 135.15 -68.71 42.72
C LEU A 288 135.97 -68.17 43.90
N GLU A 289 135.34 -67.68 44.97
CA GLU A 289 136.01 -67.31 46.22
C GLU A 289 136.69 -68.51 46.89
N ARG A 290 136.02 -69.67 46.87
CA ARG A 290 136.58 -70.91 47.41
C ARG A 290 137.79 -71.37 46.60
N ASP A 291 137.68 -71.33 45.27
CA ASP A 291 138.75 -71.70 44.35
C ASP A 291 139.94 -70.72 44.44
N LEU A 292 139.70 -69.42 44.65
CA LEU A 292 140.75 -68.42 44.93
C LEU A 292 141.47 -68.66 46.26
N LYS A 293 140.74 -69.14 47.27
CA LYS A 293 141.31 -69.46 48.58
C LYS A 293 142.21 -70.71 48.51
N GLU A 294 141.78 -71.74 47.78
CA GLU A 294 142.60 -72.92 47.48
C GLU A 294 143.87 -72.57 46.68
N LEU A 295 143.76 -71.71 45.66
CA LEU A 295 144.91 -71.28 44.85
C LEU A 295 145.96 -70.50 45.67
N ARG A 296 145.51 -69.76 46.68
CA ARG A 296 146.37 -69.03 47.61
C ARG A 296 147.12 -69.98 48.56
N GLU A 297 146.47 -71.03 49.02
CA GLU A 297 147.10 -72.09 49.84
C GLU A 297 148.12 -72.91 49.01
N GLU A 298 147.85 -73.19 47.73
CA GLU A 298 148.82 -73.86 46.85
C GLU A 298 150.07 -73.00 46.55
N PHE A 299 149.93 -71.67 46.48
CA PHE A 299 151.06 -70.76 46.26
C PHE A 299 152.00 -70.66 47.46
N ASP A 300 151.47 -70.73 48.69
CA ASP A 300 152.28 -70.71 49.91
C ASP A 300 153.08 -72.01 50.06
N VAL A 301 152.53 -73.15 49.66
CA VAL A 301 153.22 -74.46 49.67
C VAL A 301 154.34 -74.53 48.62
N TYR A 302 154.17 -73.89 47.45
CA TYR A 302 155.19 -73.85 46.41
C TYR A 302 156.44 -73.03 46.81
N LYS A 303 156.26 -72.04 47.70
CA LYS A 303 157.34 -71.15 48.17
C LYS A 303 158.26 -71.81 49.20
N GLU A 304 157.74 -72.70 50.03
CA GLU A 304 158.52 -73.34 51.11
C GLU A 304 159.45 -74.47 50.61
N ILE A 305 159.11 -75.10 49.48
CA ILE A 305 159.89 -76.19 48.89
C ILE A 305 161.08 -75.66 48.06
N SER A 306 160.97 -74.48 47.45
CA SER A 306 162.02 -73.91 46.58
C SER A 306 163.23 -73.33 47.34
N GLU A 307 163.16 -73.16 48.67
CA GLU A 307 164.25 -72.58 49.47
C GLU A 307 165.26 -73.61 50.02
N LYS A 308 164.98 -74.93 49.94
CA LYS A 308 165.86 -75.97 50.54
C LYS A 308 166.87 -76.61 49.57
N GLU A 309 166.73 -76.41 48.27
CA GLU A 309 167.60 -76.98 47.22
C GLU A 309 168.88 -76.15 46.92
N LEU A 310 169.09 -74.99 47.57
CA LEU A 310 170.17 -74.05 47.19
C LEU A 310 171.32 -73.90 48.21
N ARG A 311 171.54 -74.87 49.12
CA ARG A 311 172.67 -74.85 50.07
C ARG A 311 173.34 -76.22 50.27
N SER A 312 173.85 -76.85 49.22
CA SER A 312 175.23 -77.43 49.21
C SER A 312 175.50 -78.33 48.00
N ALA A 313 176.02 -77.74 46.92
CA ALA A 313 176.83 -78.47 45.95
C ALA A 313 177.94 -77.55 45.40
N LYS A 314 179.16 -77.82 45.88
CA LYS A 314 180.49 -77.59 45.26
C LYS A 314 181.31 -76.34 45.62
N SER A 315 182.19 -76.53 46.60
CA SER A 315 183.65 -76.26 46.51
C SER A 315 184.38 -77.62 46.29
N SER A 316 185.06 -77.86 45.15
CA SER A 316 186.53 -77.84 44.91
C SER A 316 187.36 -78.81 45.81
N ALA A 317 187.94 -79.91 45.33
CA ALA A 317 189.14 -80.05 44.49
C ALA A 317 190.49 -79.70 45.17
N LEU A 318 191.34 -80.74 45.33
CA LEU A 318 192.82 -80.78 45.31
C LEU A 318 193.68 -80.38 46.53
N ILE A 319 193.95 -81.34 47.42
CA ILE A 319 195.27 -81.72 48.01
C ILE A 319 195.15 -83.24 48.32
N ALA A 320 195.80 -84.19 47.65
CA ALA A 320 197.23 -84.40 47.39
C ALA A 320 198.01 -84.79 48.66
N THR A 321 198.12 -86.10 48.84
CA THR A 321 198.90 -86.85 49.82
C THR A 321 200.35 -86.35 50.02
N VAL A 322 200.62 -85.83 51.21
CA VAL A 322 201.58 -86.39 52.17
C VAL A 322 200.72 -87.33 53.03
N ALA A 323 200.82 -88.67 53.05
CA ALA A 323 202.00 -89.53 53.02
C ALA A 323 203.07 -89.00 53.97
N ALA A 324 202.80 -89.09 55.28
CA ALA A 324 203.85 -89.03 56.27
C ALA A 324 204.76 -90.27 56.05
N THR A 325 205.83 -90.11 55.27
CA THR A 325 207.06 -90.89 55.42
C THR A 325 208.18 -89.89 55.68
N ILE A 326 208.52 -89.57 56.93
CA ILE A 326 209.16 -90.39 57.98
C ILE A 326 210.69 -90.28 57.86
N SER A 327 211.27 -89.61 58.87
CA SER A 327 212.67 -89.65 59.33
C SER A 327 213.80 -89.29 58.36
N LEU A 328 214.24 -88.02 58.38
CA LEU A 328 215.64 -87.66 58.12
C LEU A 328 216.03 -86.42 58.95
N ILE A 329 216.55 -86.71 60.14
CA ILE A 329 217.36 -85.79 60.96
C ILE A 329 218.68 -85.57 60.23
N PHE A 330 219.09 -84.32 60.03
CA PHE A 330 220.39 -83.76 60.49
C PHE A 330 220.68 -82.42 59.78
N ALA A 331 220.83 -81.34 60.59
CA ALA A 331 221.84 -80.26 60.50
C ALA A 331 222.04 -79.50 59.15
N PHE A 332 222.28 -78.19 59.02
CA PHE A 332 222.46 -76.99 59.86
C PHE A 332 222.77 -75.82 58.87
N VAL A 333 222.63 -74.55 59.29
CA VAL A 333 223.07 -73.28 58.67
C VAL A 333 222.30 -72.81 57.42
N TYR A 334 221.64 -71.65 57.40
CA TYR A 334 221.60 -70.58 58.41
C TYR A 334 220.69 -70.88 59.61
#